data_AF-A0A179UWX6-F1
#
_entry.id   AF-A0A179UWX6-F1
#
_cell.length_a   1.000
_cell.length_b   1.000
_cell.length_c   1.000
_cell.angle_alpha   90.00
_cell.angle_beta   90.00
_cell.angle_gamma   90.00
#
_symmetry.space_group_name_H-M   'P 1'
#
loop_
_entity.id
_entity.type
_entity.pdbx_description
1 polymer ?
#
loop_
_entity_poly.entity_id
_entity_poly.type
_entity_poly.pdbx_seq_one_letter_code
_entity_poly.pdbx_strand_id
1 'polypeptide(L)'
;MSRSAADATRFTATGPYASSKPSVANSGTSRSAGAGTSSSTTTGSGPGGKQETPKQKVERLRAQARAARYAKAFTPMDRVMSKGRVWADRAHKVTVYTLITASGLAAALTIYSATSLILYNRRQKQLWIDKELDKLLEAKKAYVAGNPTVEQLKLLEQEKQADMERRQKEELKKQTMFYKGKEWLFGGLKNEDGTSAELKGNDEVANARPSVLEAVNASRVENAAPFEQGPNPGEPGQLEPKVDEASNQPKKSWTSWITGR
;
A
#
# COMPACT_ATOMS: atom_id res chain seq x y z
N MET A 1 20.35 -78.12 -11.19
CA MET A 1 20.39 -77.58 -12.56
C MET A 1 20.98 -76.18 -12.51
N SER A 2 22.26 -76.09 -12.80
CA SER A 2 23.05 -74.86 -12.78
C SER A 2 22.54 -73.93 -13.88
N ARG A 3 21.90 -72.82 -13.51
CA ARG A 3 21.42 -71.81 -14.47
C ARG A 3 22.64 -71.03 -14.98
N SER A 4 23.01 -71.27 -16.23
CA SER A 4 24.12 -70.60 -16.91
C SER A 4 23.83 -69.10 -17.03
N ALA A 5 24.82 -68.26 -16.72
CA ALA A 5 24.74 -66.79 -16.77
C ALA A 5 24.55 -66.22 -18.19
N ALA A 6 24.50 -67.07 -19.22
CA ALA A 6 24.27 -66.70 -20.61
C ALA A 6 22.79 -66.39 -20.95
N ASP A 7 21.83 -66.65 -20.04
CA ASP A 7 20.40 -66.39 -20.27
C ASP A 7 19.96 -64.96 -19.83
N ALA A 8 20.89 -64.15 -19.29
CA ALA A 8 20.57 -62.83 -18.73
C ALA A 8 20.68 -61.66 -19.74
N THR A 9 21.10 -61.90 -20.99
CA THR A 9 21.30 -60.82 -22.00
C THR A 9 20.55 -61.06 -23.31
N ARG A 10 19.57 -61.95 -23.34
CA ARG A 10 18.67 -62.04 -24.50
C ARG A 10 17.49 -61.10 -24.30
N PHE A 11 17.73 -59.86 -24.75
CA PHE A 11 16.76 -58.81 -25.06
C PHE A 11 15.30 -59.13 -24.72
N THR A 12 14.89 -58.54 -23.60
CA THR A 12 13.52 -58.34 -23.15
C THR A 12 12.68 -57.68 -24.24
N ALA A 13 11.94 -58.46 -25.02
CA ALA A 13 10.79 -57.95 -25.74
C ALA A 13 9.63 -57.77 -24.74
N THR A 14 9.66 -56.69 -23.95
CA THR A 14 8.52 -56.26 -23.13
C THR A 14 7.47 -55.56 -24.03
N GLY A 15 6.91 -56.32 -24.97
CA GLY A 15 5.61 -55.97 -25.55
C GLY A 15 4.51 -56.27 -24.52
N PRO A 16 3.48 -55.41 -24.37
CA PRO A 16 2.43 -55.65 -23.40
C PRO A 16 1.68 -56.95 -23.73
N TYR A 17 1.76 -57.94 -22.86
CA TYR A 17 0.97 -59.18 -22.91
C TYR A 17 -0.52 -58.85 -22.81
N ALA A 18 -1.22 -58.87 -23.93
CA ALA A 18 -2.67 -58.79 -24.02
C ALA A 18 -3.27 -60.21 -23.99
N SER A 19 -3.38 -60.80 -22.80
CA SER A 19 -4.24 -61.98 -22.62
C SER A 19 -4.70 -62.13 -21.17
N SER A 20 -5.73 -61.39 -20.76
CA SER A 20 -6.59 -61.79 -19.64
C SER A 20 -7.99 -62.08 -20.16
N LYS A 21 -8.37 -63.35 -20.05
CA LYS A 21 -9.69 -63.89 -20.38
C LYS A 21 -10.72 -63.35 -19.38
N PRO A 22 -11.90 -62.83 -19.79
CA PRO A 22 -13.01 -62.71 -18.86
C PRO A 22 -13.65 -64.08 -18.64
N SER A 23 -13.54 -64.56 -17.41
CA SER A 23 -14.26 -65.70 -16.85
C SER A 23 -15.77 -65.47 -16.98
N VAL A 24 -16.46 -66.35 -17.69
CA VAL A 24 -17.92 -66.40 -17.72
C VAL A 24 -18.38 -67.30 -16.58
N ALA A 25 -18.81 -66.68 -15.48
CA ALA A 25 -19.60 -67.34 -14.45
C ALA A 25 -20.37 -66.27 -13.65
N ASN A 26 -21.69 -66.16 -13.84
CA ASN A 26 -22.65 -66.86 -12.97
C ASN A 26 -24.05 -66.18 -12.99
N SER A 27 -25.06 -67.03 -13.14
CA SER A 27 -26.38 -67.02 -12.46
C SER A 27 -27.37 -65.86 -12.65
N GLY A 28 -28.63 -66.23 -12.92
CA GLY A 28 -29.78 -65.54 -12.32
C GLY A 28 -30.97 -65.19 -13.21
N THR A 29 -31.68 -66.21 -13.71
CA THR A 29 -33.15 -66.31 -13.83
C THR A 29 -34.00 -65.02 -13.91
N SER A 30 -34.67 -64.78 -15.04
CA SER A 30 -36.15 -64.68 -15.05
C SER A 30 -36.75 -64.88 -16.46
N ARG A 31 -37.69 -65.81 -16.46
CA ARG A 31 -38.63 -66.32 -17.46
C ARG A 31 -38.98 -65.40 -18.64
N SER A 32 -38.66 -65.90 -19.84
CA SER A 32 -39.28 -65.58 -21.12
C SER A 32 -40.66 -66.23 -21.21
N ALA A 33 -41.71 -65.43 -21.42
CA ALA A 33 -42.96 -65.84 -22.04
C ALA A 33 -43.47 -64.67 -22.89
N GLY A 34 -43.66 -64.90 -24.20
CA GLY A 34 -44.25 -63.92 -25.11
C GLY A 34 -43.42 -63.68 -26.36
N ALA A 35 -43.83 -64.32 -27.45
CA ALA A 35 -43.29 -64.17 -28.79
C ALA A 35 -43.28 -62.72 -29.30
N GLY A 36 -42.24 -62.38 -30.07
CA GLY A 36 -42.17 -61.11 -30.79
C GLY A 36 -40.76 -60.74 -31.22
N THR A 37 -40.27 -61.37 -32.28
CA THR A 37 -39.10 -60.91 -33.06
C THR A 37 -39.26 -59.43 -33.39
N SER A 38 -38.42 -58.57 -32.82
CA SER A 38 -38.18 -57.19 -33.29
C SER A 38 -36.92 -56.64 -32.62
N SER A 39 -35.80 -56.70 -33.33
CA SER A 39 -34.56 -56.02 -32.99
C SER A 39 -34.75 -54.48 -33.06
N SER A 40 -35.08 -53.84 -31.95
CA SER A 40 -35.06 -52.38 -31.84
C SER A 40 -33.63 -51.90 -31.56
N THR A 41 -32.87 -51.73 -32.64
CA THR A 41 -31.68 -50.88 -32.64
C THR A 41 -32.13 -49.46 -32.31
N THR A 42 -31.76 -48.97 -31.13
CA THR A 42 -32.05 -47.61 -30.68
C THR A 42 -31.33 -46.61 -31.60
N THR A 43 -32.10 -46.07 -32.54
CA THR A 43 -31.78 -44.89 -33.34
C THR A 43 -31.68 -43.68 -32.41
N GLY A 44 -30.46 -43.35 -32.02
CA GLY A 44 -30.14 -42.04 -31.46
C GLY A 44 -30.11 -41.00 -32.57
N SER A 45 -31.24 -40.33 -32.79
CA SER A 45 -31.37 -39.13 -33.60
C SER A 45 -30.54 -37.98 -33.02
N GLY A 46 -29.44 -37.65 -33.68
CA GLY A 46 -28.85 -36.30 -33.71
C GLY A 46 -29.22 -35.63 -35.05
N PRO A 47 -29.21 -34.29 -35.15
CA PRO A 47 -29.99 -33.58 -36.16
C PRO A 47 -29.43 -33.80 -37.57
N GLY A 48 -30.23 -34.45 -38.41
CA GLY A 48 -29.93 -34.72 -39.82
C GLY A 48 -29.84 -36.21 -40.11
N GLY A 49 -30.99 -36.84 -40.37
CA GLY A 49 -31.14 -38.25 -40.73
C GLY A 49 -30.52 -38.62 -42.08
N LYS A 50 -29.20 -38.51 -42.20
CA LYS A 50 -28.42 -39.01 -43.32
C LYS A 50 -27.92 -40.40 -42.94
N GLN A 51 -28.23 -41.41 -43.74
CA GLN A 51 -27.68 -42.76 -43.58
C GLN A 51 -26.15 -42.67 -43.69
N GLU A 52 -25.44 -42.65 -42.56
CA GLU A 52 -23.98 -42.62 -42.52
C GLU A 52 -23.43 -43.85 -43.27
N THR A 53 -22.41 -43.66 -44.12
CA THR A 53 -21.75 -44.80 -44.76
C THR A 53 -21.09 -45.68 -43.70
N PRO A 54 -20.96 -47.00 -43.92
CA PRO A 54 -20.35 -47.91 -42.93
C PRO A 54 -18.95 -47.47 -42.48
N LYS A 55 -18.17 -46.86 -43.38
CA LYS A 55 -16.85 -46.29 -43.05
C LYS A 55 -16.94 -45.10 -42.09
N GLN A 56 -17.88 -44.20 -42.32
CA GLN A 56 -18.12 -43.02 -41.49
C GLN A 56 -18.62 -43.40 -40.08
N LYS A 57 -19.41 -44.48 -39.96
CA LYS A 57 -19.85 -45.01 -38.66
C LYS A 57 -18.68 -45.53 -37.82
N VAL A 58 -17.72 -46.23 -38.44
CA VAL A 58 -16.52 -46.72 -37.73
C VAL A 58 -15.64 -45.55 -37.30
N GLU A 59 -15.50 -44.54 -38.14
CA GLU A 59 -14.75 -43.33 -37.79
C GLU A 59 -15.38 -42.58 -36.63
N ARG A 60 -16.71 -42.41 -36.63
CA ARG A 60 -17.45 -41.85 -35.50
C ARG A 60 -17.28 -42.68 -34.24
N LEU A 61 -17.38 -44.02 -34.32
CA LEU A 61 -17.18 -44.89 -33.17
C LEU A 61 -15.74 -44.84 -32.65
N ARG A 62 -14.74 -44.73 -33.52
CA ARG A 62 -13.34 -44.52 -33.11
C ARG A 62 -13.13 -43.14 -32.49
N ALA A 63 -13.80 -42.10 -33.00
CA ALA A 63 -13.77 -40.76 -32.42
C ALA A 63 -14.45 -40.76 -31.05
N GLN A 64 -15.60 -41.42 -30.91
CA GLN A 64 -16.32 -41.59 -29.64
C GLN A 64 -15.53 -42.43 -28.64
N ALA A 65 -14.86 -43.50 -29.08
CA ALA A 65 -13.99 -44.32 -28.24
C ALA A 65 -12.75 -43.54 -27.77
N ARG A 66 -12.13 -42.74 -28.65
CA ARG A 66 -11.03 -41.83 -28.27
C ARG A 66 -11.53 -40.77 -27.28
N ALA A 67 -12.66 -40.13 -27.55
CA ALA A 67 -13.28 -39.16 -26.64
C ALA A 67 -13.61 -39.77 -25.26
N ALA A 68 -14.14 -41.00 -25.24
CA ALA A 68 -14.42 -41.72 -23.99
C ALA A 68 -13.15 -42.12 -23.23
N ARG A 69 -12.04 -42.39 -23.94
CA ARG A 69 -10.72 -42.64 -23.32
C ARG A 69 -10.16 -41.38 -22.68
N TYR A 70 -10.23 -40.23 -23.35
CA TYR A 70 -9.85 -38.95 -22.77
C TYR A 70 -10.77 -38.54 -21.60
N ALA A 71 -12.07 -38.77 -21.70
CA ALA A 71 -13.02 -38.50 -20.62
C ALA A 71 -12.81 -39.39 -19.38
N LYS A 72 -12.33 -40.62 -19.55
CA LYS A 72 -11.96 -41.52 -18.44
C LYS A 72 -10.57 -41.24 -17.86
N ALA A 73 -9.67 -40.66 -18.65
CA ALA A 73 -8.33 -40.29 -18.21
C ALA A 73 -8.34 -39.07 -17.27
N PHE A 74 -9.31 -38.17 -17.42
CA PHE A 74 -9.53 -37.07 -16.49
C PHE A 74 -10.64 -37.44 -15.49
N THR A 75 -10.23 -37.95 -14.33
CA THR A 75 -11.15 -38.15 -13.20
C THR A 75 -11.74 -36.80 -12.76
N PRO A 76 -13.04 -36.74 -12.38
CA PRO A 76 -13.68 -35.49 -11.97
C PRO A 76 -12.96 -34.81 -10.78
N MET A 77 -12.30 -35.60 -9.93
CA MET A 77 -11.46 -35.09 -8.84
C MET A 77 -10.22 -34.34 -9.34
N ASP A 78 -9.58 -34.80 -10.42
CA ASP A 78 -8.42 -34.14 -11.03
C ASP A 78 -8.80 -32.76 -11.61
N ARG A 79 -10.03 -32.63 -12.12
CA ARG A 79 -10.59 -31.35 -12.57
C ARG A 79 -10.83 -30.36 -11.41
N VAL A 80 -11.19 -30.86 -10.22
CA VAL A 80 -11.33 -30.03 -9.01
C VAL A 80 -9.95 -29.60 -8.50
N MET A 81 -8.98 -30.52 -8.46
CA MET A 81 -7.61 -30.23 -8.04
C MET A 81 -6.93 -29.19 -8.93
N SER A 82 -7.05 -29.33 -10.26
CA SER A 82 -6.49 -28.39 -11.23
C SER A 82 -7.10 -26.99 -11.11
N LYS A 83 -8.42 -26.89 -10.90
CA LYS A 83 -9.09 -25.61 -10.61
C LYS A 83 -8.70 -25.04 -9.24
N GLY A 84 -8.48 -25.90 -8.25
CA GLY A 84 -8.07 -25.54 -6.89
C GLY A 84 -6.73 -24.81 -6.87
N ARG A 85 -5.74 -25.27 -7.66
CA ARG A 85 -4.44 -24.57 -7.80
C ARG A 85 -4.59 -23.16 -8.32
N VAL A 86 -5.35 -22.98 -9.40
CA VAL A 86 -5.58 -21.65 -9.99
C VAL A 86 -6.33 -20.73 -9.03
N TRP A 87 -7.25 -21.29 -8.23
CA TRP A 87 -7.99 -20.52 -7.24
C TRP A 87 -7.11 -20.13 -6.04
N ALA A 88 -6.25 -21.03 -5.57
CA ALA A 88 -5.30 -20.74 -4.50
C ALA A 88 -4.31 -19.64 -4.92
N ASP A 89 -3.78 -19.70 -6.15
CA ASP A 89 -2.89 -18.66 -6.68
C ASP A 89 -3.59 -17.30 -6.81
N ARG A 90 -4.87 -17.30 -7.20
CA ARG A 90 -5.70 -16.08 -7.23
C ARG A 90 -5.97 -15.54 -5.84
N ALA A 91 -6.34 -16.39 -4.90
CA ALA A 91 -6.59 -16.00 -3.51
C ALA A 91 -5.34 -15.41 -2.88
N HIS A 92 -4.17 -16.04 -3.07
CA HIS A 92 -2.89 -15.51 -2.58
C HIS A 92 -2.59 -14.13 -3.16
N LYS A 93 -2.74 -13.94 -4.49
CA LYS A 93 -2.54 -12.63 -5.12
C LYS A 93 -3.49 -11.57 -4.58
N VAL A 94 -4.78 -11.90 -4.43
CA VAL A 94 -5.77 -10.97 -3.86
C VAL A 94 -5.37 -10.55 -2.46
N THR A 95 -4.98 -11.49 -1.59
CA THR A 95 -4.55 -11.22 -0.22
C THR A 95 -3.30 -10.35 -0.17
N VAL A 96 -2.30 -10.63 -1.02
CA VAL A 96 -1.07 -9.82 -1.09
C VAL A 96 -1.40 -8.40 -1.54
N TYR A 97 -2.20 -8.22 -2.59
CA TYR A 97 -2.58 -6.89 -3.04
C TYR A 97 -3.44 -6.15 -2.02
N THR A 98 -4.32 -6.82 -1.29
CA THR A 98 -5.07 -6.19 -0.18
C THR A 98 -4.16 -5.76 0.96
N LEU A 99 -3.17 -6.55 1.35
CA LEU A 99 -2.20 -6.15 2.38
C LEU A 99 -1.34 -4.96 1.93
N ILE A 100 -0.89 -4.95 0.67
CA ILE A 100 -0.07 -3.86 0.14
C ILE A 100 -0.89 -2.55 0.07
N THR A 101 -2.13 -2.63 -0.43
CA THR A 101 -3.00 -1.45 -0.52
C THR A 101 -3.43 -0.95 0.87
N ALA A 102 -3.78 -1.85 1.79
CA ALA A 102 -4.14 -1.49 3.16
C ALA A 102 -2.96 -0.84 3.91
N SER A 103 -1.74 -1.39 3.79
CA SER A 103 -0.54 -0.80 4.39
C SER A 103 -0.18 0.55 3.78
N GLY A 104 -0.31 0.70 2.46
CA GLY A 104 -0.15 1.99 1.78
C GLY A 104 -1.13 3.04 2.27
N LEU A 105 -2.42 2.69 2.39
CA LEU A 105 -3.45 3.60 2.89
C LEU A 105 -3.21 3.99 4.35
N ALA A 106 -2.82 3.04 5.20
CA ALA A 106 -2.47 3.31 6.60
C ALA A 106 -1.26 4.26 6.71
N ALA A 107 -0.23 4.08 5.88
CA ALA A 107 0.92 4.97 5.85
C ALA A 107 0.53 6.39 5.40
N ALA A 108 -0.29 6.52 4.35
CA ALA A 108 -0.79 7.81 3.88
C ALA A 108 -1.61 8.54 4.95
N LEU A 109 -2.50 7.82 5.66
CA LEU A 109 -3.27 8.37 6.78
C LEU A 109 -2.36 8.83 7.94
N THR A 110 -1.28 8.09 8.20
CA THR A 110 -0.30 8.47 9.23
C THR A 110 0.44 9.76 8.86
N ILE A 111 0.89 9.88 7.62
CA ILE A 111 1.56 11.11 7.14
C ILE A 111 0.59 12.29 7.15
N TYR A 112 -0.65 12.09 6.70
CA TYR A 112 -1.68 13.12 6.70
C TYR A 112 -2.00 13.61 8.11
N SER A 113 -2.22 12.69 9.06
CA SER A 113 -2.51 13.03 10.46
C SER A 113 -1.34 13.73 11.14
N ALA A 114 -0.11 13.25 10.95
CA ALA A 114 1.09 13.91 11.47
C ALA A 114 1.25 15.33 10.91
N THR A 115 1.08 15.50 9.60
CA THR A 115 1.20 16.80 8.94
C THR A 115 0.12 17.77 9.42
N SER A 116 -1.12 17.30 9.56
CA SER A 116 -2.23 18.10 10.08
C SER A 116 -1.95 18.62 11.50
N LEU A 117 -1.46 17.74 12.38
CA LEU A 117 -1.10 18.13 13.75
C LEU A 117 0.04 19.15 13.79
N ILE A 118 1.06 18.97 12.94
CA ILE A 118 2.19 19.91 12.85
C ILE A 118 1.72 21.29 12.40
N LEU A 119 0.90 21.37 11.35
CA LEU A 119 0.40 22.64 10.83
C LEU A 119 -0.48 23.36 11.86
N TYR A 120 -1.35 22.63 12.55
CA TYR A 120 -2.19 23.20 13.61
C TYR A 120 -1.33 23.75 14.76
N ASN A 121 -0.40 22.95 15.28
CA ASN A 121 0.50 23.39 16.35
C ASN A 121 1.40 24.55 15.91
N ARG A 122 1.80 24.59 14.63
CA ARG A 122 2.60 25.71 14.10
C ARG A 122 1.81 27.01 14.14
N ARG A 123 0.53 26.99 13.74
CA ARG A 123 -0.35 28.17 13.78
C ARG A 123 -0.60 28.65 15.22
N GLN A 124 -0.91 27.72 16.13
CA GLN A 124 -1.10 28.07 17.54
C GLN A 124 0.17 28.66 18.17
N LYS A 125 1.34 28.08 17.87
CA LYS A 125 2.62 28.62 18.31
C LYS A 125 2.91 30.01 17.73
N GLN A 126 2.57 30.26 16.47
CA GLN A 126 2.73 31.59 15.87
C GLN A 126 1.92 32.64 16.62
N LEU A 127 0.63 32.38 16.86
CA LEU A 127 -0.21 33.30 17.63
C LEU A 127 0.29 33.54 19.06
N TRP A 128 0.85 32.51 19.70
CA TRP A 128 1.47 32.67 21.01
C TRP A 128 2.76 33.48 20.95
N ILE A 129 3.62 33.24 19.95
CA ILE A 129 4.87 33.99 19.72
C ILE A 129 4.57 35.46 19.47
N ASP A 130 3.57 35.77 18.62
CA ASP A 130 3.22 37.14 18.28
C ASP A 130 2.81 37.93 19.54
N LYS A 131 1.95 37.32 20.39
CA LYS A 131 1.56 37.90 21.68
C LYS A 131 2.73 38.10 22.62
N GLU A 132 3.68 37.17 22.66
CA GLU A 132 4.84 37.27 23.53
C GLU A 132 5.85 38.32 23.03
N LEU A 133 5.97 38.46 21.71
CA LEU A 133 6.77 39.49 21.06
C LEU A 133 6.18 40.88 21.36
N ASP A 134 4.86 41.05 21.25
CA ASP A 134 4.18 42.30 21.58
C ASP A 134 4.42 42.71 23.04
N LYS A 135 4.35 41.76 23.99
CA LYS A 135 4.69 42.03 25.40
C LYS A 135 6.14 42.45 25.59
N LEU A 136 7.09 41.82 24.89
CA LEU A 136 8.50 42.21 24.93
C LEU A 136 8.70 43.63 24.39
N LEU A 137 8.02 43.98 23.29
CA LEU A 137 8.07 45.32 22.72
C LEU A 137 7.46 46.36 23.67
N GLU A 138 6.34 46.03 24.31
CA GLU A 138 5.70 46.89 25.32
C GLU A 138 6.62 47.11 26.52
N ALA A 139 7.24 46.05 27.05
CA ALA A 139 8.22 46.14 28.13
C ALA A 139 9.40 47.05 27.76
N LYS A 140 9.93 46.91 26.53
CA LYS A 140 11.00 47.78 26.01
C LYS A 140 10.54 49.23 25.90
N LYS A 141 9.33 49.48 25.40
CA LYS A 141 8.75 50.83 25.31
C LYS A 141 8.58 51.47 26.70
N ALA A 142 8.05 50.73 27.67
CA ALA A 142 7.84 51.21 29.03
C ALA A 142 9.17 51.49 29.77
N TYR A 143 10.18 50.64 29.54
CA TYR A 143 11.53 50.87 30.04
C TYR A 143 12.14 52.16 29.50
N VAL A 144 12.02 52.41 28.19
CA VAL A 144 12.49 53.66 27.57
C VAL A 144 11.68 54.87 28.04
N ALA A 145 10.37 54.70 28.27
CA ALA A 145 9.50 55.73 28.84
C ALA A 145 9.81 56.02 30.33
N GLY A 146 10.67 55.24 30.97
CA GLY A 146 11.12 55.46 32.35
C GLY A 146 10.18 54.95 33.44
N ASN A 147 9.03 54.34 33.08
CA ASN A 147 8.05 53.80 34.02
C ASN A 147 7.78 52.30 33.78
N PRO A 148 8.79 51.42 33.88
CA PRO A 148 8.60 49.99 33.68
C PRO A 148 7.90 49.35 34.89
N THR A 149 6.97 48.44 34.63
CA THR A 149 6.43 47.58 35.69
C THR A 149 7.48 46.52 36.10
N VAL A 150 7.37 46.03 37.34
CA VAL A 150 8.29 45.00 37.89
C VAL A 150 8.31 43.74 37.02
N GLU A 151 7.16 43.36 36.46
CA GLU A 151 7.04 42.22 35.54
C GLU A 151 7.79 42.45 34.23
N GLN A 152 7.70 43.65 33.65
CA GLN A 152 8.41 44.03 32.43
C GLN A 152 9.93 44.06 32.61
N LEU A 153 10.42 44.50 33.79
CA LEU A 153 11.84 44.45 34.12
C LEU A 153 12.35 43.00 34.22
N LYS A 154 11.61 42.14 34.91
CA LYS A 154 11.96 40.72 35.03
C LYS A 154 11.96 40.02 33.67
N LEU A 155 11.01 40.35 32.81
CA LEU A 155 10.93 39.81 31.45
C LEU A 155 12.15 40.21 30.60
N LEU A 156 12.63 41.46 30.72
CA LEU A 156 13.86 41.92 30.05
C LEU A 156 15.12 41.24 30.59
N GLU A 157 15.19 40.99 31.89
CA GLU A 157 16.30 40.24 32.48
C GLU A 157 16.32 38.78 32.00
N GLN A 158 15.16 38.14 31.94
CA GLN A 158 15.01 36.80 31.41
C GLN A 158 15.41 36.70 29.93
N GLU A 159 15.05 37.70 29.10
CA GLU A 159 15.51 37.78 27.70
C GLU A 159 17.04 37.83 27.63
N LYS A 160 17.68 38.70 28.42
CA LYS A 160 19.14 38.79 28.48
C LYS A 160 19.81 37.49 28.92
N GLN A 161 19.27 36.83 29.94
CA GLN A 161 19.79 35.54 30.41
C GLN A 161 19.64 34.45 29.33
N ALA A 162 18.48 34.39 28.67
CA ALA A 162 18.22 33.43 27.60
C ALA A 162 19.16 33.64 26.39
N ASP A 163 19.48 34.88 26.04
CA ASP A 163 20.41 35.20 24.95
C ASP A 163 21.85 34.78 25.27
N MET A 164 22.30 34.98 26.52
CA MET A 164 23.60 34.50 26.97
C MET A 164 23.68 32.97 26.89
N GLU A 165 22.65 32.27 27.36
CA GLU A 165 22.60 30.81 27.25
C GLU A 165 22.58 30.31 25.79
N ARG A 166 21.85 31.00 24.90
CA ARG A 166 21.83 30.64 23.48
C ARG A 166 23.21 30.76 22.86
N ARG A 167 23.93 31.84 23.15
CA ARG A 167 25.32 32.04 22.70
C ARG A 167 26.24 30.94 23.23
N GLN A 168 26.15 30.61 24.53
CA GLN A 168 26.92 29.51 25.11
C GLN A 168 26.57 28.16 24.46
N LYS A 169 25.29 27.87 24.24
CA LYS A 169 24.86 26.64 23.56
C LYS A 169 25.33 26.59 22.11
N GLU A 170 25.37 27.71 21.41
CA GLU A 170 25.92 27.80 20.05
C GLU A 170 27.44 27.60 20.03
N GLU A 171 28.17 28.16 20.99
CA GLU A 171 29.60 27.91 21.17
C GLU A 171 29.88 26.44 21.46
N LEU A 172 29.11 25.81 22.35
CA LEU A 172 29.22 24.37 22.64
C LEU A 172 28.85 23.52 21.42
N LYS A 173 27.84 23.92 20.65
CA LYS A 173 27.47 23.25 19.39
C LYS A 173 28.60 23.33 18.36
N LYS A 174 29.23 24.50 18.19
CA LYS A 174 30.41 24.68 17.32
C LYS A 174 31.59 23.83 17.78
N GLN A 175 31.75 23.62 19.09
CA GLN A 175 32.77 22.71 19.63
C GLN A 175 32.43 21.23 19.41
N THR A 176 31.16 20.89 19.17
CA THR A 176 30.73 19.51 18.99
C THR A 176 31.34 18.93 17.71
N MET A 177 31.94 17.74 17.79
CA MET A 177 32.66 17.08 16.69
C MET A 177 31.82 16.96 15.40
N PHE A 178 30.51 16.86 15.53
CA PHE A 178 29.56 16.83 14.42
C PHE A 178 29.56 18.13 13.59
N TYR A 179 29.62 19.30 14.24
CA TYR A 179 29.67 20.59 13.53
C TYR A 179 31.01 20.78 12.84
N LYS A 180 32.12 20.42 13.50
CA LYS A 180 33.45 20.42 12.88
C LYS A 180 33.52 19.52 11.65
N GLY A 181 32.93 18.32 11.71
CA GLY A 181 32.84 17.40 10.57
C GLY A 181 31.99 17.96 9.41
N LYS A 182 30.85 18.58 9.71
CA LYS A 182 30.01 19.25 8.70
C LYS A 182 30.72 20.44 8.07
N GLU A 183 31.41 21.24 8.88
CA GLU A 183 32.19 22.38 8.41
C GLU A 183 33.39 21.95 7.57
N TRP A 184 34.03 20.82 7.88
CA TRP A 184 35.07 20.24 7.04
C TRP A 184 34.52 19.73 5.69
N LEU A 185 33.37 19.03 5.69
CA LEU A 185 32.74 18.48 4.48
C LEU A 185 32.12 19.54 3.56
N PHE A 186 31.55 20.61 4.12
CA PHE A 186 30.82 21.64 3.36
C PHE A 186 31.49 23.02 3.37
N GLY A 187 32.61 23.19 4.10
CA GLY A 187 33.38 24.43 4.14
C GLY A 187 34.21 24.67 2.89
N GLY A 188 34.58 23.61 2.16
CA GLY A 188 35.21 23.75 0.85
C GLY A 188 34.29 24.40 -0.19
N LEU A 189 33.01 24.03 -0.19
CA LEU A 189 32.02 24.50 -1.16
C LEU A 189 31.53 25.94 -0.94
N LYS A 190 31.68 26.48 0.28
CA LYS A 190 31.18 27.82 0.64
C LYS A 190 32.17 28.95 0.38
N ASN A 191 33.45 28.62 0.21
CA ASN A 191 34.51 29.62 0.01
C ASN A 191 34.80 29.90 -1.49
N GLU A 192 34.20 29.14 -2.40
CA GLU A 192 34.42 29.27 -3.85
C GLU A 192 33.44 30.22 -4.56
N ASP A 193 32.30 30.57 -3.96
CA ASP A 193 31.35 31.57 -4.52
C ASP A 193 31.62 33.02 -4.04
N GLY A 194 32.68 33.26 -3.25
CA GLY A 194 32.97 34.55 -2.62
C GLY A 194 33.87 35.52 -3.39
N THR A 195 34.30 35.18 -4.62
CA THR A 195 35.28 35.99 -5.39
C THR A 195 34.77 36.52 -6.74
N SER A 196 33.43 36.63 -6.92
CA SER A 196 32.84 37.19 -8.15
C SER A 196 31.66 38.15 -7.91
N ALA A 197 31.72 38.96 -6.85
CA ALA A 197 30.72 40.00 -6.61
C ALA A 197 31.35 41.31 -6.09
N GLU A 198 32.32 41.84 -6.85
CA GLU A 198 32.68 43.26 -6.77
C GLU A 198 32.55 43.88 -8.16
N LEU A 199 31.31 44.16 -8.58
CA LEU A 199 31.02 45.18 -9.58
C LEU A 199 29.79 45.97 -9.14
N LYS A 200 30.07 47.24 -8.86
CA LYS A 200 29.15 48.31 -8.47
C LYS A 200 28.58 48.93 -9.75
N GLY A 201 27.26 49.07 -9.86
CA GLY A 201 26.62 49.82 -10.95
C GLY A 201 25.10 49.90 -10.78
N ASN A 202 24.60 51.11 -10.65
CA ASN A 202 23.23 51.53 -10.31
C ASN A 202 22.16 51.31 -11.39
N ASP A 203 20.90 51.37 -10.90
CA ASP A 203 19.65 51.85 -11.50
C ASP A 203 18.83 50.98 -12.47
N GLU A 204 17.56 50.79 -12.05
CA GLU A 204 16.30 50.65 -12.78
C GLU A 204 16.28 50.03 -14.20
N VAL A 205 15.53 48.93 -14.35
CA VAL A 205 14.28 48.87 -15.16
C VAL A 205 13.73 47.42 -15.20
N ALA A 206 12.46 47.31 -14.79
CA ALA A 206 11.39 46.39 -15.22
C ALA A 206 11.59 44.85 -15.26
N ASN A 207 10.88 44.20 -14.33
CA ASN A 207 9.68 43.40 -14.62
C ASN A 207 9.78 42.31 -15.72
N ALA A 208 10.09 41.06 -15.35
CA ALA A 208 9.86 39.92 -16.26
C ALA A 208 9.82 38.50 -15.64
N ARG A 209 9.64 38.30 -14.32
CA ARG A 209 9.47 36.92 -13.79
C ARG A 209 8.46 36.89 -12.63
N PRO A 210 7.17 36.64 -12.90
CA PRO A 210 6.22 36.38 -11.82
C PRO A 210 6.61 35.09 -11.10
N SER A 211 6.66 35.20 -9.78
CA SER A 211 6.88 34.10 -8.85
C SER A 211 5.83 33.02 -9.07
N VAL A 212 6.24 31.76 -9.12
CA VAL A 212 5.38 30.58 -9.33
C VAL A 212 4.18 30.55 -8.36
N LEU A 213 4.31 31.17 -7.19
CA LEU A 213 3.24 31.31 -6.20
C LEU A 213 2.09 32.21 -6.68
N GLU A 214 2.38 33.23 -7.48
CA GLU A 214 1.38 34.14 -8.04
C GLU A 214 0.63 33.48 -9.20
N ALA A 215 1.33 32.69 -10.03
CA ALA A 215 0.71 31.91 -11.10
C ALA A 215 -0.26 30.83 -10.56
N VAL A 216 0.07 30.21 -9.43
CA VAL A 216 -0.81 29.23 -8.76
C VAL A 216 -2.02 29.92 -8.11
N ASN A 217 -1.84 31.13 -7.59
CA ASN A 217 -2.96 31.89 -7.03
C ASN A 217 -3.91 32.40 -8.13
N ALA A 218 -3.37 32.87 -9.27
CA ALA A 218 -4.16 33.30 -10.42
C ALA A 218 -4.97 32.14 -11.04
N SER A 219 -4.37 30.96 -11.19
CA SER A 219 -5.08 29.77 -11.71
C SER A 219 -6.13 29.21 -10.73
N ARG A 220 -6.02 29.51 -9.42
CA ARG A 220 -7.06 29.21 -8.43
C ARG A 220 -8.25 30.16 -8.52
N VAL A 221 -8.01 31.42 -8.90
CA VAL A 221 -9.07 32.42 -9.11
C VAL A 221 -9.79 32.17 -10.44
N GLU A 222 -9.08 31.74 -11.48
CA GLU A 222 -9.66 31.51 -12.82
C GLU A 222 -10.53 30.23 -12.90
N ASN A 223 -10.30 29.23 -12.04
CA ASN A 223 -11.09 27.99 -11.98
C ASN A 223 -12.23 28.01 -10.95
N ALA A 224 -12.54 29.16 -10.34
CA ALA A 224 -13.67 29.30 -9.43
C ALA A 224 -14.96 29.57 -10.21
N ALA A 225 -15.65 28.50 -10.63
CA ALA A 225 -17.04 28.58 -11.08
C ALA A 225 -17.96 29.04 -9.91
N PRO A 226 -19.09 29.73 -10.18
CA PRO A 226 -19.94 30.28 -9.13
C PRO A 226 -20.67 29.16 -8.40
N PHE A 227 -20.31 28.95 -7.13
CA PHE A 227 -21.06 28.09 -6.23
C PHE A 227 -22.32 28.86 -5.77
N GLU A 228 -23.48 28.39 -6.20
CA GLU A 228 -24.77 28.98 -5.84
C GLU A 228 -24.99 28.98 -4.32
N GLN A 229 -25.48 30.11 -3.82
CA GLN A 229 -26.02 30.28 -2.48
C GLN A 229 -27.34 29.51 -2.35
N GLY A 230 -27.37 28.56 -1.41
CA GLY A 230 -28.57 27.92 -0.87
C GLY A 230 -28.51 27.89 0.67
N PRO A 231 -29.65 27.84 1.36
CA PRO A 231 -29.95 28.72 2.48
C PRO A 231 -29.39 28.27 3.84
N ASN A 232 -28.95 29.26 4.62
CA ASN A 232 -28.68 29.14 6.04
C ASN A 232 -30.02 29.15 6.81
N PRO A 233 -30.25 28.25 7.77
CA PRO A 233 -30.73 28.74 9.06
C PRO A 233 -30.23 27.95 10.28
N GLY A 234 -29.82 28.70 11.31
CA GLY A 234 -29.84 28.33 12.74
C GLY A 234 -28.69 27.43 13.22
N GLU A 235 -28.13 27.54 14.42
CA GLU A 235 -28.25 28.43 15.58
C GLU A 235 -27.11 27.96 16.51
N PRO A 236 -26.41 28.83 17.26
CA PRO A 236 -25.24 28.43 18.06
C PRO A 236 -25.65 27.84 19.42
N GLY A 237 -25.75 26.51 19.48
CA GLY A 237 -25.96 25.76 20.72
C GLY A 237 -24.66 25.50 21.47
N GLN A 238 -24.53 26.15 22.64
CA GLN A 238 -23.64 25.83 23.76
C GLN A 238 -23.33 24.33 23.90
N LEU A 239 -22.05 23.98 24.02
CA LEU A 239 -21.60 22.94 24.94
C LEU A 239 -20.25 23.34 25.53
N GLU A 240 -20.32 23.71 26.81
CA GLU A 240 -19.21 23.95 27.73
C GLU A 240 -18.39 22.68 28.04
N PRO A 241 -17.20 22.83 28.67
CA PRO A 241 -16.21 21.77 28.82
C PRO A 241 -16.59 20.83 29.96
N LYS A 242 -16.76 19.55 29.65
CA LYS A 242 -16.89 18.52 30.68
C LYS A 242 -15.50 18.13 31.19
N VAL A 243 -15.17 18.66 32.36
CA VAL A 243 -14.14 18.18 33.27
C VAL A 243 -14.57 16.80 33.76
N ASP A 244 -13.85 15.75 33.36
CA ASP A 244 -13.93 14.46 34.03
C ASP A 244 -12.50 14.04 34.43
N GLU A 245 -12.30 14.13 35.73
CA GLU A 245 -11.17 13.67 36.51
C GLU A 245 -11.18 12.13 36.52
N ALA A 246 -10.24 11.52 35.79
CA ALA A 246 -9.98 10.09 35.91
C ALA A 246 -8.53 9.74 35.57
N SER A 247 -7.82 9.25 36.59
CA SER A 247 -6.59 8.46 36.57
C SER A 247 -5.25 9.19 36.33
N ASN A 248 -4.60 9.52 37.44
CA ASN A 248 -3.15 9.58 37.58
C ASN A 248 -2.53 8.22 37.19
N GLN A 249 -2.25 8.02 35.92
CA GLN A 249 -1.37 6.97 35.42
C GLN A 249 -0.20 7.65 34.69
N PRO A 250 1.06 7.42 35.10
CA PRO A 250 2.19 8.01 34.40
C PRO A 250 2.21 7.48 32.97
N LYS A 251 2.00 8.38 32.01
CA LYS A 251 2.14 8.12 30.57
C LYS A 251 3.54 7.56 30.35
N LYS A 252 3.65 6.24 30.17
CA LYS A 252 4.89 5.56 29.84
C LYS A 252 5.36 6.11 28.49
N SER A 253 6.30 7.05 28.58
CA SER A 253 6.97 7.65 27.43
C SER A 253 7.64 6.54 26.63
N TRP A 254 7.50 6.59 25.30
CA TRP A 254 8.18 5.71 24.35
C TRP A 254 9.72 5.73 24.49
N THR A 255 10.28 6.65 25.28
CA THR A 255 11.72 6.67 25.60
C THR A 255 12.17 5.59 26.59
N SER A 256 11.26 4.92 27.33
CA SER A 256 11.62 3.90 28.36
C SER A 256 12.47 2.74 27.81
N TRP A 257 12.24 2.31 26.56
CA TRP A 257 13.02 1.24 25.93
C TRP A 257 14.50 1.59 25.65
N ILE A 258 14.85 2.88 25.61
CA ILE A 258 16.21 3.36 25.33
C ILE A 258 17.01 3.54 26.62
N THR A 259 16.34 3.83 27.73
CA THR A 259 16.99 4.09 29.02
C THR A 259 16.91 2.94 30.02
N GLY A 260 16.33 1.79 29.64
CA GLY A 260 16.37 0.57 30.45
C GLY A 260 15.80 0.73 31.86
N ARG A 261 14.74 1.54 32.01
CA ARG A 261 13.96 1.70 33.24
C ARG A 261 12.46 1.63 32.95
#